data_AF-A0A3M9Z9C3-F1
#
_entry.id   AF-A0A3M9Z9C3-F1
#
_cell.length_a   1.000
_cell.length_b   1.000
_cell.length_c   1.000
_cell.angle_alpha   90.00
_cell.angle_beta   90.00
_cell.angle_gamma   90.00
#
_symmetry.space_group_name_H-M   'P 1'
#
loop_
_entity.id
_entity.type
_entity.pdbx_description
1 polymer ?
#
loop_
_entity_poly.entity_id
_entity_poly.type
_entity_poly.pdbx_seq_one_letter_code
_entity_poly.pdbx_strand_id
1 'polypeptide(L)'
;MNVKSGRFKLSSVTPSLSLLVVSVLLLLMAPRLSSWVMQRLGKSAQPADPKFELAYDTIRELGNTAPGYGGLGGFNSYGITQLEYDRWRQLNGKPIRDLVEIENQEVRAIYQMHWQDGDCGRHLSPLDVTCLDSAVSFGVPQTKQLLANLPTDPTEAALEVVSRRERLRRSQLRPPLTPGKQLALRDGLRRDRILADLVADLPTQVIPSPMPEAVSPLPAAALSAEQIYSKIKPVTVEVWNSSHQGIASTAAGIILSPNGLILTNHHVVERNPSPSVKLADGRQFRGTVTSFDPELDLALIQLKRVNGLPITPFAISTAQVKVGDRVYAIGSPRGESWKMSSSQVIELNSTCANGTSPLRCIRTPDGFLQPGNSGGPLIDGSGQVIGVNRAVQQSTGEGVSIPIETIQDFLAQRMGQPHLIDPLPRRSRRWF
;
A
#
# COMPACT_ATOMS: atom_id res chain seq x y z
N MET A 1 -6.02 19.08 90.78
CA MET A 1 -4.63 18.76 91.14
C MET A 1 -3.70 19.58 90.27
N ASN A 2 -2.69 20.15 90.91
CA ASN A 2 -1.71 21.10 90.39
C ASN A 2 -0.55 20.37 89.70
N VAL A 3 0.41 21.17 89.20
CA VAL A 3 1.74 20.85 88.65
C VAL A 3 1.78 20.87 87.12
N LYS A 4 1.91 22.06 86.51
CA LYS A 4 3.14 22.87 86.30
C LYS A 4 4.12 22.29 85.26
N SER A 5 3.85 22.68 84.01
CA SER A 5 4.75 23.48 83.15
C SER A 5 6.27 23.33 83.31
N GLY A 6 6.91 22.74 82.30
CA GLY A 6 8.22 23.17 81.80
C GLY A 6 8.03 23.97 80.51
N ARG A 7 8.24 25.29 80.57
CA ARG A 7 8.50 26.16 79.41
C ARG A 7 9.94 25.85 78.90
N PHE A 8 10.45 26.16 77.70
CA PHE A 8 10.15 27.19 76.72
C PHE A 8 10.67 26.75 75.33
N LYS A 9 10.14 27.46 74.34
CA LYS A 9 10.26 27.38 72.88
C LYS A 9 11.65 27.67 72.27
N LEU A 10 11.73 27.24 71.00
CA LEU A 10 12.31 27.88 69.81
C LEU A 10 13.83 27.73 69.57
N SER A 11 14.15 26.85 68.63
CA SER A 11 15.15 27.15 67.61
C SER A 11 14.72 26.57 66.25
N SER A 12 14.21 27.47 65.42
CA SER A 12 14.54 27.65 64.00
C SER A 12 14.31 26.53 62.97
N VAL A 13 13.77 27.04 61.85
CA VAL A 13 13.82 26.57 60.47
C VAL A 13 12.56 25.85 59.98
N THR A 14 11.84 26.61 59.16
CA THR A 14 10.68 26.28 58.34
C THR A 14 10.94 25.10 57.37
N PRO A 15 9.95 24.25 57.07
CA PRO A 15 10.08 23.23 56.04
C PRO A 15 9.83 23.86 54.65
N SER A 16 10.77 24.70 54.20
CA SER A 16 10.79 25.22 52.83
C SER A 16 12.09 24.90 52.10
N LEU A 17 12.94 24.03 52.64
CA LEU A 17 14.18 23.58 51.98
C LEU A 17 14.24 22.08 51.63
N SER A 18 13.34 21.24 52.15
CA SER A 18 13.38 19.79 51.87
C SER A 18 12.79 19.40 50.50
N LEU A 19 11.96 20.26 49.89
CA LEU A 19 11.37 20.02 48.57
C LEU A 19 12.20 20.58 47.40
N LEU A 20 13.04 21.58 47.66
CA LEU A 20 13.93 22.15 46.62
C LEU A 20 15.20 21.32 46.45
N VAL A 21 15.75 20.74 47.52
CA VAL A 21 16.96 19.89 47.43
C VAL A 21 16.67 18.56 46.72
N VAL A 22 15.49 17.96 46.92
CA VAL A 22 15.08 16.74 46.22
C VAL A 22 14.78 17.01 44.73
N SER A 23 14.24 18.18 44.40
CA SER A 23 13.96 18.56 43.01
C SER A 23 15.24 18.87 42.22
N VAL A 24 16.24 19.49 42.84
CA VAL A 24 17.53 19.83 42.18
C VAL A 24 18.45 18.61 42.07
N LEU A 25 18.39 17.64 42.99
CA LEU A 25 19.14 16.38 42.88
C LEU A 25 18.55 15.41 41.84
N LEU A 26 17.24 15.44 41.60
CA LEU A 26 16.60 14.66 40.51
C LEU A 26 16.83 15.27 39.11
N LEU A 27 17.09 16.58 39.02
CA LEU A 27 17.38 17.27 37.75
C LEU A 27 18.87 17.24 37.36
N LEU A 28 19.78 16.88 38.27
CA LEU A 28 21.23 16.87 38.01
C LEU A 28 21.87 15.47 37.98
N MET A 29 21.10 14.40 38.25
CA MET A 29 21.58 13.01 38.18
C MET A 29 20.81 12.21 37.13
N ALA A 30 21.29 12.42 35.90
CA ALA A 30 21.43 11.42 34.85
C ALA A 30 20.38 11.34 33.73
N PRO A 31 20.83 11.56 32.48
CA PRO A 31 20.11 11.25 31.25
C PRO A 31 20.18 9.73 30.95
N ARG A 32 19.41 9.31 29.94
CA ARG A 32 19.20 7.93 29.43
C ARG A 32 17.96 7.23 29.98
N LEU A 33 16.80 7.86 29.82
CA LEU A 33 15.66 7.07 29.36
C LEU A 33 15.95 6.70 27.90
N SER A 34 16.25 5.42 27.68
CA SER A 34 16.51 4.87 26.36
C SER A 34 15.38 5.24 25.38
N SER A 35 15.78 5.65 24.18
CA SER A 35 14.96 5.84 22.97
C SER A 35 13.93 4.72 22.68
N TRP A 36 14.08 3.58 23.33
CA TRP A 36 13.21 2.40 23.24
C TRP A 36 11.82 2.56 23.88
N VAL A 37 11.67 3.38 24.94
CA VAL A 37 10.36 3.58 25.61
C VAL A 37 9.52 4.65 24.91
N MET A 38 10.15 5.68 24.34
CA MET A 38 9.44 6.69 23.53
C MET A 38 9.09 6.19 22.11
N GLN A 39 9.72 5.12 21.62
CA GLN A 39 9.30 4.46 20.36
C GLN A 39 8.09 3.52 20.52
N ARG A 40 7.68 3.19 21.75
CA ARG A 40 6.55 2.28 22.00
C ARG A 40 5.24 2.96 22.37
N LEU A 41 5.23 4.28 22.55
CA LEU A 41 4.04 5.07 22.82
C LEU A 41 4.03 6.29 21.91
N GLY A 42 3.32 6.19 20.79
CA GLY A 42 3.12 7.29 19.84
C GLY A 42 3.67 6.98 18.46
N LYS A 43 2.95 6.18 17.66
CA LYS A 43 2.98 6.37 16.21
C LYS A 43 2.59 7.83 15.98
N SER A 44 3.52 8.62 15.48
CA SER A 44 3.33 10.03 15.17
C SER A 44 2.05 10.20 14.36
N ALA A 45 1.04 10.85 14.94
CA ALA A 45 -0.01 11.46 14.16
C ALA A 45 0.69 12.44 13.22
N GLN A 46 0.68 12.14 11.91
CA GLN A 46 1.04 13.15 10.91
C GLN A 46 0.18 14.38 11.18
N PRO A 47 0.70 15.62 10.99
CA PRO A 47 -0.14 16.80 11.07
C PRO A 47 -1.36 16.61 10.15
N ALA A 48 -2.55 16.85 10.69
CA ALA A 48 -3.80 16.66 9.97
C ALA A 48 -3.80 17.52 8.71
N ASP A 49 -3.85 16.88 7.54
CA ASP A 49 -4.02 17.57 6.26
C ASP A 49 -5.37 18.32 6.31
N PRO A 50 -5.39 19.67 6.33
CA PRO A 50 -6.64 20.41 6.49
C PRO A 50 -7.65 20.14 5.37
N LYS A 51 -7.18 19.77 4.17
CA LYS A 51 -8.05 19.37 3.06
C LYS A 51 -8.67 18.01 3.31
N PHE A 52 -7.91 17.06 3.89
CA PHE A 52 -8.45 15.77 4.30
C PHE A 52 -9.52 15.94 5.37
N GLU A 53 -9.28 16.77 6.39
CA GLU A 53 -10.24 17.02 7.47
C GLU A 53 -11.57 17.56 6.92
N LEU A 54 -11.50 18.56 6.04
CA LEU A 54 -12.67 19.11 5.37
C LEU A 54 -13.43 18.03 4.57
N ALA A 55 -12.72 17.22 3.78
CA ALA A 55 -13.34 16.18 2.97
C ALA A 55 -13.95 15.06 3.83
N TYR A 56 -13.23 14.62 4.85
CA TYR A 56 -13.67 13.60 5.79
C TYR A 56 -14.94 14.06 6.55
N ASP A 57 -14.94 15.28 7.09
CA ASP A 57 -16.11 15.80 7.80
C ASP A 57 -17.31 16.01 6.89
N THR A 58 -17.10 16.50 5.66
CA THR A 58 -18.17 16.64 4.66
C THR A 58 -18.83 15.28 4.36
N ILE A 59 -18.03 14.23 4.12
CA ILE A 59 -18.56 12.88 3.85
C ILE A 59 -19.21 12.28 5.10
N ARG A 60 -18.66 12.54 6.28
CA ARG A 60 -19.22 12.10 7.56
C ARG A 60 -20.60 12.70 7.80
N GLU A 61 -20.76 14.00 7.59
CA GLU A 61 -22.03 14.72 7.72
C GLU A 61 -23.07 14.29 6.69
N LEU A 62 -22.65 14.03 5.45
CA LEU A 62 -23.46 13.40 4.41
C LEU A 62 -24.03 12.05 4.85
N GLY A 63 -23.20 11.21 5.46
CA GLY A 63 -23.65 9.94 6.04
C GLY A 63 -24.70 10.14 7.14
N ASN A 64 -24.55 11.16 7.99
CA ASN A 64 -25.50 11.41 9.09
C ASN A 64 -26.84 12.00 8.63
N THR A 65 -26.86 12.73 7.53
CA THR A 65 -28.05 13.43 7.01
C THR A 65 -28.91 12.57 6.09
N ALA A 66 -28.42 11.42 5.62
CA ALA A 66 -29.17 10.45 4.83
C ALA A 66 -29.88 9.41 5.75
N PRO A 67 -31.22 9.38 5.85
CA PRO A 67 -31.95 8.37 6.61
C PRO A 67 -31.56 6.94 6.21
N GLY A 68 -31.17 6.10 7.17
CA GLY A 68 -30.73 4.71 6.95
C GLY A 68 -29.21 4.49 7.03
N TYR A 69 -28.44 5.57 7.18
CA TYR A 69 -26.98 5.55 7.22
C TYR A 69 -26.52 5.80 8.67
N GLY A 70 -26.67 4.79 9.52
CA GLY A 70 -26.21 4.86 10.91
C GLY A 70 -24.69 5.01 11.02
N GLY A 71 -24.23 5.82 11.97
CA GLY A 71 -22.85 6.26 12.12
C GLY A 71 -21.79 5.15 12.11
N LEU A 72 -20.73 5.43 11.34
CA LEU A 72 -19.39 4.83 11.32
C LEU A 72 -19.26 3.41 11.89
N GLY A 73 -19.71 2.42 11.13
CA GLY A 73 -19.15 1.07 11.21
C GLY A 73 -20.11 -0.08 10.90
N GLY A 74 -19.97 -0.68 9.72
CA GLY A 74 -20.58 -1.97 9.40
C GLY A 74 -21.95 -1.90 8.73
N PHE A 75 -21.91 -1.97 7.39
CA PHE A 75 -23.00 -1.94 6.42
C PHE A 75 -23.74 -0.59 6.24
N ASN A 76 -23.66 -0.12 4.99
CA ASN A 76 -24.49 0.90 4.33
C ASN A 76 -24.07 2.36 4.45
N SER A 77 -23.23 2.78 5.41
CA SER A 77 -23.06 4.23 5.64
C SER A 77 -21.82 4.91 5.08
N TYR A 78 -20.78 4.20 4.67
CA TYR A 78 -19.50 4.83 4.30
C TYR A 78 -18.69 4.13 3.20
N GLY A 79 -19.19 3.04 2.58
CA GLY A 79 -18.50 2.38 1.47
C GLY A 79 -17.40 1.38 1.88
N ILE A 80 -16.94 1.38 3.13
CA ILE A 80 -15.95 0.41 3.63
C ILE A 80 -16.54 -1.00 3.65
N THR A 81 -15.89 -1.90 2.93
CA THR A 81 -16.21 -3.33 2.87
C THR A 81 -15.42 -4.13 3.91
N GLN A 82 -15.88 -5.35 4.23
CA GLN A 82 -15.14 -6.28 5.09
C GLN A 82 -13.72 -6.54 4.55
N LEU A 83 -13.60 -6.68 3.22
CA LEU A 83 -12.32 -6.91 2.55
C LEU A 83 -11.34 -5.75 2.77
N GLU A 84 -11.83 -4.50 2.70
CA GLU A 84 -11.01 -3.31 2.94
C GLU A 84 -10.60 -3.18 4.41
N TYR A 85 -11.51 -3.49 5.33
CA TYR A 85 -11.19 -3.50 6.75
C TYR A 85 -10.13 -4.56 7.08
N ASP A 86 -10.28 -5.77 6.53
CA ASP A 86 -9.33 -6.86 6.71
C ASP A 86 -7.94 -6.48 6.18
N ARG A 87 -7.91 -5.89 4.98
CA ARG A 87 -6.67 -5.38 4.37
C ARG A 87 -6.01 -4.33 5.26
N TRP A 88 -6.76 -3.34 5.74
CA TRP A 88 -6.20 -2.29 6.61
C TRP A 88 -5.69 -2.86 7.94
N ARG A 89 -6.43 -3.79 8.56
CA ARG A 89 -6.01 -4.46 9.80
C ARG A 89 -4.71 -5.24 9.58
N GLN A 90 -4.60 -5.99 8.49
CA GLN A 90 -3.38 -6.73 8.12
C GLN A 90 -2.18 -5.80 7.92
N LEU A 91 -2.34 -4.71 7.14
CA LEU A 91 -1.29 -3.72 6.92
C LEU A 91 -0.80 -3.06 8.22
N ASN A 92 -1.68 -2.98 9.22
CA ASN A 92 -1.36 -2.41 10.53
C ASN A 92 -0.97 -3.45 11.59
N GLY A 93 -0.81 -4.73 11.21
CA GLY A 93 -0.45 -5.81 12.14
C GLY A 93 -1.52 -6.07 13.21
N LYS A 94 -2.78 -5.74 12.91
CA LYS A 94 -3.94 -5.93 13.80
C LYS A 94 -4.67 -7.23 13.44
N PRO A 95 -5.27 -7.94 14.42
CA PRO A 95 -6.03 -9.16 14.15
C PRO A 95 -7.28 -8.88 13.31
N ILE A 96 -7.69 -9.79 12.44
CA ILE A 96 -8.94 -9.66 11.68
C ILE A 96 -10.14 -9.68 12.63
N ARG A 97 -11.15 -8.84 12.37
CA ARG A 97 -12.40 -8.71 13.13
C ARG A 97 -13.57 -8.48 12.17
N ASP A 98 -14.78 -8.75 12.63
CA ASP A 98 -15.98 -8.42 11.87
C ASP A 98 -16.10 -6.89 11.71
N LEU A 99 -16.51 -6.43 10.53
CA LEU A 99 -16.69 -5.01 10.23
C LEU A 99 -17.70 -4.34 11.17
N VAL A 100 -18.64 -5.08 11.77
CA VAL A 100 -19.55 -4.54 12.80
C VAL A 100 -18.82 -4.10 14.08
N GLU A 101 -17.57 -4.53 14.26
CA GLU A 101 -16.71 -4.15 15.40
C GLU A 101 -15.74 -3.00 15.08
N ILE A 102 -15.85 -2.38 13.91
CA ILE A 102 -14.94 -1.30 13.49
C ILE A 102 -15.10 -0.06 14.37
N GLU A 103 -13.99 0.51 14.82
CA GLU A 103 -14.00 1.72 15.65
C GLU A 103 -13.91 2.99 14.80
N ASN A 104 -14.47 4.12 15.28
CA ASN A 104 -14.44 5.42 14.58
C ASN A 104 -13.03 5.85 14.14
N GLN A 105 -12.01 5.60 14.97
CA GLN A 105 -10.62 5.89 14.65
C GLN A 105 -10.07 5.00 13.52
N GLU A 106 -10.56 3.77 13.40
CA GLU A 106 -10.19 2.85 12.33
C GLU A 106 -10.87 3.25 11.03
N VAL A 107 -12.14 3.69 11.08
CA VAL A 107 -12.82 4.28 9.93
C VAL A 107 -12.05 5.49 9.40
N ARG A 108 -11.68 6.42 10.28
CA ARG A 108 -10.88 7.60 9.90
C ARG A 108 -9.54 7.20 9.30
N ALA A 109 -8.86 6.20 9.87
CA ALA A 109 -7.59 5.72 9.34
C ALA A 109 -7.73 5.05 7.97
N ILE A 110 -8.83 4.35 7.70
CA ILE A 110 -9.14 3.78 6.38
C ILE A 110 -9.44 4.89 5.38
N TYR A 111 -10.22 5.89 5.76
CA TYR A 111 -10.46 7.06 4.92
C TYR A 111 -9.17 7.80 4.58
N GLN A 112 -8.27 7.94 5.55
CA GLN A 112 -6.97 8.57 5.33
C GLN A 112 -6.07 7.73 4.43
N MET A 113 -6.16 6.41 4.51
CA MET A 113 -5.53 5.50 3.54
C MET A 113 -6.08 5.74 2.13
N HIS A 114 -7.41 5.80 1.94
CA HIS A 114 -8.02 6.09 0.63
C HIS A 114 -7.70 7.51 0.12
N TRP A 115 -7.61 8.50 1.01
CA TRP A 115 -7.16 9.86 0.67
C TRP A 115 -5.78 9.84 0.03
N GLN A 116 -4.83 9.19 0.70
CA GLN A 116 -3.45 9.07 0.25
C GLN A 116 -3.33 8.22 -1.02
N ASP A 117 -4.01 7.07 -1.08
CA ASP A 117 -3.92 6.13 -2.20
C ASP A 117 -4.65 6.63 -3.46
N GLY A 118 -5.76 7.33 -3.25
CA GLY A 118 -6.57 7.97 -4.29
C GLY A 118 -5.92 9.21 -4.89
N ASP A 119 -4.81 9.69 -4.30
CA ASP A 119 -4.20 10.99 -4.61
C ASP A 119 -5.17 12.16 -4.47
N CYS A 120 -6.11 12.02 -3.53
CA CYS A 120 -7.06 13.07 -3.18
C CYS A 120 -6.30 14.15 -2.39
N GLY A 121 -6.66 15.43 -2.57
CA GLY A 121 -5.96 16.58 -1.97
C GLY A 121 -5.08 17.36 -2.96
N ARG A 122 -4.82 16.82 -4.14
CA ARG A 122 -4.13 17.52 -5.23
C ARG A 122 -5.03 18.47 -6.02
N HIS A 123 -6.35 18.37 -5.85
CA HIS A 123 -7.30 19.23 -6.55
C HIS A 123 -7.73 20.41 -5.67
N LEU A 124 -8.71 21.16 -6.16
CA LEU A 124 -9.44 22.13 -5.37
C LEU A 124 -10.77 21.52 -4.94
N SER A 125 -11.22 21.87 -3.74
CA SER A 125 -12.60 21.58 -3.32
C SER A 125 -13.56 22.21 -4.33
N PRO A 126 -14.64 21.52 -4.74
CA PRO A 126 -15.20 20.28 -4.17
C PRO A 126 -14.71 18.95 -4.78
N LEU A 127 -13.75 18.98 -5.72
CA LEU A 127 -13.27 17.77 -6.38
C LEU A 127 -12.52 16.82 -5.43
N ASP A 128 -11.78 17.35 -4.45
CA ASP A 128 -11.10 16.54 -3.43
C ASP A 128 -12.08 15.72 -2.57
N VAL A 129 -13.23 16.30 -2.21
CA VAL A 129 -14.29 15.60 -1.46
C VAL A 129 -14.86 14.45 -2.29
N THR A 130 -15.12 14.74 -3.57
CA THR A 130 -15.68 13.76 -4.50
C THR A 130 -14.68 12.64 -4.81
N CYS A 131 -13.39 12.95 -4.89
CA CYS A 131 -12.30 11.97 -5.00
C CYS A 131 -12.34 11.00 -3.82
N LEU A 132 -12.35 11.51 -2.59
CA LEU A 132 -12.33 10.69 -1.38
C LEU A 132 -13.56 9.78 -1.29
N ASP A 133 -14.77 10.32 -1.47
CA ASP A 133 -15.99 9.52 -1.41
C ASP A 133 -16.03 8.45 -2.52
N SER A 134 -15.46 8.75 -3.70
CA SER A 134 -15.33 7.77 -4.77
C SER A 134 -14.33 6.67 -4.42
N ALA A 135 -13.17 7.04 -3.86
CA ALA A 135 -12.11 6.10 -3.49
C ALA A 135 -12.57 5.09 -2.45
N VAL A 136 -13.38 5.53 -1.49
CA VAL A 136 -13.97 4.64 -0.47
C VAL A 136 -15.16 3.85 -1.04
N SER A 137 -15.97 4.44 -1.93
CA SER A 137 -17.17 3.76 -2.46
C SER A 137 -16.90 2.73 -3.56
N PHE A 138 -15.85 2.93 -4.36
CA PHE A 138 -15.58 2.16 -5.58
C PHE A 138 -14.16 1.61 -5.66
N GLY A 139 -13.33 1.93 -4.67
CA GLY A 139 -11.90 1.64 -4.72
C GLY A 139 -11.13 2.64 -5.60
N VAL A 140 -9.84 2.78 -5.28
CA VAL A 140 -8.92 3.72 -5.93
C VAL A 140 -8.80 3.54 -7.46
N PRO A 141 -8.73 2.31 -8.03
CA PRO A 141 -8.63 2.15 -9.48
C PRO A 141 -9.83 2.73 -10.23
N GLN A 142 -11.04 2.48 -9.71
CA GLN A 142 -12.26 3.00 -10.32
C GLN A 142 -12.33 4.53 -10.18
N THR A 143 -11.91 5.07 -9.03
CA THR A 143 -11.83 6.52 -8.82
C THR A 143 -10.92 7.21 -9.82
N LYS A 144 -9.75 6.66 -10.14
CA LYS A 144 -8.87 7.24 -11.16
C LYS A 144 -9.53 7.30 -12.54
N GLN A 145 -10.32 6.29 -12.90
CA GLN A 145 -11.10 6.31 -14.15
C GLN A 145 -12.18 7.40 -14.11
N LEU A 146 -12.86 7.52 -12.97
CA LEU A 146 -13.88 8.55 -12.78
C LEU A 146 -13.29 9.96 -12.87
N LEU A 147 -12.04 10.16 -12.43
CA LEU A 147 -11.31 11.43 -12.44
C LEU A 147 -10.64 11.80 -13.78
N ALA A 148 -10.67 10.91 -14.78
CA ALA A 148 -9.98 11.15 -16.05
C ALA A 148 -10.72 12.16 -16.93
N ASN A 149 -9.99 13.05 -17.61
CA ASN A 149 -10.53 13.98 -18.61
C ASN A 149 -11.72 14.81 -18.07
N LEU A 150 -11.52 15.46 -16.93
CA LEU A 150 -12.54 16.31 -16.31
C LEU A 150 -12.42 17.76 -16.80
N PRO A 151 -13.52 18.54 -16.70
CA PRO A 151 -13.48 19.99 -16.76
C PRO A 151 -12.39 20.58 -15.84
N THR A 152 -11.90 21.76 -16.20
CA THR A 152 -10.88 22.46 -15.38
C THR A 152 -11.48 23.13 -14.16
N ASP A 153 -12.76 23.51 -14.21
CA ASP A 153 -13.48 24.04 -13.06
C ASP A 153 -13.73 22.92 -12.02
N PRO A 154 -13.33 23.09 -10.75
CA PRO A 154 -13.41 22.03 -9.75
C PRO A 154 -14.84 21.64 -9.38
N THR A 155 -15.80 22.56 -9.51
CA THR A 155 -17.22 22.29 -9.24
C THR A 155 -17.83 21.50 -10.39
N GLU A 156 -17.62 21.91 -11.64
CA GLU A 156 -18.05 21.14 -12.82
C GLU A 156 -17.41 19.75 -12.86
N ALA A 157 -16.11 19.66 -12.52
CA ALA A 157 -15.38 18.41 -12.44
C ALA A 157 -15.97 17.46 -11.38
N ALA A 158 -16.27 17.98 -10.19
CA ALA A 158 -16.91 17.20 -9.13
C ALA A 158 -18.30 16.68 -9.56
N LEU A 159 -19.13 17.55 -10.17
CA LEU A 159 -20.45 17.15 -10.67
C LEU A 159 -20.37 16.08 -11.77
N GLU A 160 -19.39 16.16 -12.67
CA GLU A 160 -19.19 15.13 -13.69
C GLU A 160 -18.77 13.79 -13.08
N VAL A 161 -17.93 13.79 -12.05
CA VAL A 161 -17.57 12.55 -11.31
C VAL A 161 -18.80 11.92 -10.66
N VAL A 162 -19.64 12.73 -10.00
CA VAL A 162 -20.90 12.25 -9.41
C VAL A 162 -21.81 11.66 -10.50
N SER A 163 -21.95 12.33 -11.63
CA SER A 163 -22.73 11.85 -12.77
C SER A 163 -22.21 10.51 -13.33
N ARG A 164 -20.89 10.34 -13.42
CA ARG A 164 -20.26 9.07 -13.84
C ARG A 164 -20.56 7.93 -12.86
N ARG A 165 -20.52 8.20 -11.56
CA ARG A 165 -20.85 7.21 -10.51
C ARG A 165 -22.31 6.77 -10.59
N GLU A 166 -23.23 7.71 -10.83
CA GLU A 166 -24.63 7.38 -11.02
C GLU A 166 -24.83 6.46 -12.24
N ARG A 167 -24.19 6.79 -13.37
CA ARG A 167 -24.23 5.94 -14.58
C ARG A 167 -23.72 4.53 -14.30
N LEU A 168 -22.61 4.42 -13.56
CA LEU A 168 -22.04 3.15 -13.16
C LEU A 168 -23.02 2.34 -12.29
N ARG A 169 -23.59 2.92 -11.23
CA ARG A 169 -24.56 2.24 -10.36
C ARG A 169 -25.82 1.83 -11.11
N ARG A 170 -26.35 2.69 -12.00
CA ARG A 170 -27.51 2.38 -12.84
C ARG A 170 -27.24 1.22 -13.80
N SER A 171 -26.03 1.14 -14.36
CA SER A 171 -25.65 0.03 -15.23
C SER A 171 -25.69 -1.33 -14.52
N GLN A 172 -25.47 -1.33 -13.19
CA GLN A 172 -25.44 -2.53 -12.35
C GLN A 172 -26.81 -2.95 -11.81
N LEU A 173 -27.87 -2.13 -11.98
CA LEU A 173 -29.23 -2.40 -11.50
C LEU A 173 -30.02 -3.42 -12.36
N ARG A 174 -29.34 -4.27 -13.15
CA ARG A 174 -29.98 -5.24 -14.04
C ARG A 174 -30.17 -6.60 -13.33
N PRO A 175 -31.40 -7.16 -13.30
CA PRO A 175 -31.65 -8.46 -12.67
C PRO A 175 -30.97 -9.62 -13.43
N PRO A 176 -30.70 -10.76 -12.75
CA PRO A 176 -31.02 -11.04 -11.36
C PRO A 176 -30.04 -10.41 -10.37
N LEU A 177 -30.57 -9.79 -9.31
CA LEU A 177 -29.79 -9.21 -8.20
C LEU A 177 -30.34 -9.74 -6.87
N THR A 178 -29.45 -9.91 -5.89
CA THR A 178 -29.90 -10.20 -4.52
C THR A 178 -30.55 -8.94 -3.90
N PRO A 179 -31.50 -9.08 -2.96
CA PRO A 179 -32.11 -7.95 -2.28
C PRO A 179 -31.10 -6.99 -1.65
N GLY A 180 -30.03 -7.52 -1.05
CA GLY A 180 -28.96 -6.72 -0.47
C GLY A 180 -28.18 -5.90 -1.51
N LYS A 181 -27.87 -6.48 -2.66
CA LYS A 181 -27.19 -5.76 -3.76
C LYS A 181 -28.10 -4.68 -4.37
N GLN A 182 -29.39 -4.96 -4.49
CA GLN A 182 -30.37 -3.99 -4.98
C GLN A 182 -30.53 -2.80 -4.02
N LEU A 183 -30.57 -3.05 -2.72
CA LEU A 183 -30.63 -2.02 -1.70
C LEU A 183 -29.36 -1.15 -1.73
N ALA A 184 -28.17 -1.75 -1.70
CA ALA A 184 -26.89 -1.03 -1.73
C ALA A 184 -26.72 -0.12 -2.96
N LEU A 185 -27.18 -0.56 -4.14
CA LEU A 185 -27.14 0.27 -5.35
C LEU A 185 -28.11 1.45 -5.30
N ARG A 186 -29.31 1.25 -4.76
CA ARG A 186 -30.31 2.33 -4.58
C ARG A 186 -29.83 3.37 -3.58
N ASP A 187 -29.24 2.89 -2.50
CA ASP A 187 -28.61 3.69 -1.46
C ASP A 187 -27.47 4.54 -2.03
N GLY A 188 -26.53 3.92 -2.77
CA GLY A 188 -25.46 4.65 -3.44
C GLY A 188 -25.95 5.73 -4.41
N LEU A 189 -27.05 5.48 -5.14
CA LEU A 189 -27.66 6.50 -6.01
C LEU A 189 -28.29 7.66 -5.24
N ARG A 190 -28.86 7.40 -4.06
CA ARG A 190 -29.38 8.46 -3.20
C ARG A 190 -28.25 9.34 -2.68
N ARG A 191 -27.12 8.73 -2.28
CA ARG A 191 -25.91 9.45 -1.86
C ARG A 191 -25.37 10.35 -2.97
N ASP A 192 -25.27 9.85 -4.19
CA ASP A 192 -24.76 10.63 -5.32
C ASP A 192 -25.59 11.91 -5.52
N ARG A 193 -26.92 11.85 -5.40
CA ARG A 193 -27.78 13.05 -5.48
C ARG A 193 -27.49 14.07 -4.38
N ILE A 194 -27.41 13.62 -3.12
CA ILE A 194 -27.14 14.53 -1.99
C ILE A 194 -25.74 15.16 -2.15
N LEU A 195 -24.75 14.39 -2.61
CA LEU A 195 -23.41 14.91 -2.89
C LEU A 195 -23.43 15.93 -4.03
N ALA A 196 -24.22 15.72 -5.09
CA ALA A 196 -24.40 16.70 -6.17
C ALA A 196 -24.99 18.02 -5.65
N ASP A 197 -26.04 17.94 -4.82
CA ASP A 197 -26.69 19.12 -4.22
C ASP A 197 -25.70 19.91 -3.34
N LEU A 198 -24.91 19.21 -2.50
CA LEU A 198 -23.88 19.86 -1.68
C LEU A 198 -22.71 20.43 -2.49
N VAL A 199 -22.26 19.74 -3.53
CA VAL A 199 -21.20 20.24 -4.44
C VAL A 199 -21.62 21.54 -5.10
N ALA A 200 -22.91 21.68 -5.43
CA ALA A 200 -23.46 22.92 -6.00
C ALA A 200 -23.50 24.08 -4.99
N ASP A 201 -23.64 23.78 -3.69
CA ASP A 201 -23.73 24.78 -2.60
C ASP A 201 -22.38 25.08 -1.92
N LEU A 202 -21.33 24.28 -2.16
CA LEU A 202 -20.00 24.47 -1.56
C LEU A 202 -19.30 25.71 -2.17
N PRO A 203 -18.84 26.67 -1.35
CA PRO A 203 -18.06 27.80 -1.86
C PRO A 203 -16.74 27.29 -2.46
N THR A 204 -16.44 27.69 -3.70
CA THR A 204 -15.14 27.42 -4.35
C THR A 204 -14.05 28.13 -3.55
N GLN A 205 -13.40 27.41 -2.63
CA GLN A 205 -12.24 27.92 -1.90
C GLN A 205 -11.09 28.10 -2.91
N VAL A 206 -10.97 29.30 -3.47
CA VAL A 206 -9.84 29.71 -4.31
C VAL A 206 -8.61 29.80 -3.41
N ILE A 207 -7.81 28.74 -3.37
CA ILE A 207 -6.44 28.84 -2.86
C ILE A 207 -5.60 29.44 -4.00
N PRO A 208 -4.81 30.51 -3.79
CA PRO A 208 -4.07 31.17 -4.87
C PRO A 208 -3.07 30.23 -5.54
N SER A 209 -2.95 30.34 -6.87
CA SER A 209 -2.00 29.60 -7.72
C SER A 209 -0.55 29.61 -7.21
N PRO A 210 0.26 28.59 -7.54
CA PRO A 210 1.62 28.45 -7.02
C PRO A 210 2.58 29.49 -7.62
N MET A 211 3.36 30.15 -6.77
CA MET A 211 4.55 30.93 -7.15
C MET A 211 5.69 30.01 -7.65
N PRO A 212 6.63 30.54 -8.47
CA PRO A 212 7.49 29.75 -9.35
C PRO A 212 8.62 29.02 -8.62
N GLU A 213 9.11 27.97 -9.28
CA GLU A 213 10.24 27.08 -8.95
C GLU A 213 11.27 27.68 -7.98
N ALA A 214 11.11 27.35 -6.70
CA ALA A 214 12.22 27.27 -5.77
C ALA A 214 12.63 25.80 -5.69
N VAL A 215 13.91 25.55 -5.99
CA VAL A 215 14.61 24.28 -5.76
C VAL A 215 14.26 23.80 -4.35
N SER A 216 13.34 22.83 -4.26
CA SER A 216 12.88 22.34 -2.97
C SER A 216 13.92 21.36 -2.43
N PRO A 217 14.35 21.51 -1.16
CA PRO A 217 15.11 20.47 -0.49
C PRO A 217 14.27 19.19 -0.37
N LEU A 218 14.95 18.04 -0.34
CA LEU A 218 14.38 16.68 -0.20
C LEU A 218 13.09 16.67 0.64
N PRO A 219 11.93 16.23 0.09
CA PRO A 219 10.71 16.12 0.88
C PRO A 219 10.89 15.04 1.95
N ALA A 220 10.36 15.30 3.14
CA ALA A 220 10.33 14.48 4.35
C ALA A 220 10.86 13.02 4.19
N ALA A 221 12.15 12.86 4.50
CA ALA A 221 12.90 11.63 4.79
C ALA A 221 12.57 10.37 3.97
N ALA A 222 12.97 10.35 2.68
CA ALA A 222 13.22 9.10 1.98
C ALA A 222 14.18 8.22 2.81
N LEU A 223 13.89 6.91 2.91
CA LEU A 223 14.74 5.99 3.64
C LEU A 223 16.14 5.96 3.01
N SER A 224 17.18 5.75 3.83
CA SER A 224 18.49 5.46 3.29
C SER A 224 18.46 4.13 2.53
N ALA A 225 19.35 3.96 1.56
CA ALA A 225 19.46 2.71 0.81
C ALA A 225 19.69 1.50 1.75
N GLU A 226 20.43 1.68 2.85
CA GLU A 226 20.66 0.66 3.87
C GLU A 226 19.37 0.27 4.61
N GLN A 227 18.53 1.25 4.95
CA GLN A 227 17.24 1.00 5.59
C GLN A 227 16.30 0.24 4.63
N ILE A 228 16.26 0.64 3.35
CA ILE A 228 15.51 -0.06 2.32
C ILE A 228 16.00 -1.50 2.17
N TYR A 229 17.32 -1.69 2.07
CA TYR A 229 17.92 -3.02 1.96
C TYR A 229 17.57 -3.91 3.15
N SER A 230 17.71 -3.41 4.37
CA SER A 230 17.42 -4.14 5.60
C SER A 230 15.93 -4.52 5.71
N LYS A 231 15.04 -3.67 5.19
CA LYS A 231 13.59 -3.91 5.16
C LYS A 231 13.20 -4.96 4.11
N ILE A 232 13.81 -4.95 2.94
CA ILE A 232 13.37 -5.76 1.79
C ILE A 232 14.14 -7.07 1.63
N LYS A 233 15.40 -7.15 2.04
CA LYS A 233 16.18 -8.40 1.96
C LYS A 233 15.46 -9.59 2.62
N PRO A 234 14.88 -9.50 3.83
CA PRO A 234 14.24 -10.65 4.48
C PRO A 234 13.05 -11.23 3.72
N VAL A 235 12.39 -10.42 2.88
CA VAL A 235 11.22 -10.81 2.08
C VAL A 235 11.57 -11.17 0.64
N THR A 236 12.85 -11.08 0.27
CA THR A 236 13.37 -11.47 -1.05
C THR A 236 14.03 -12.84 -0.95
N VAL A 237 13.66 -13.75 -1.84
CA VAL A 237 14.20 -15.11 -1.89
C VAL A 237 15.01 -15.34 -3.15
N GLU A 238 15.97 -16.26 -3.09
CA GLU A 238 16.59 -16.80 -4.30
C GLU A 238 15.76 -17.97 -4.80
N VAL A 239 15.53 -18.02 -6.11
CA VAL A 239 14.85 -19.13 -6.80
C VAL A 239 15.84 -19.68 -7.81
N TRP A 240 16.10 -20.99 -7.77
CA TRP A 240 16.94 -21.62 -8.79
C TRP A 240 16.44 -23.01 -9.19
N ASN A 241 16.87 -23.39 -10.39
CA ASN A 241 16.62 -24.69 -10.97
C ASN A 241 17.88 -25.54 -10.87
N SER A 242 17.78 -26.68 -10.20
CA SER A 242 18.82 -27.72 -10.26
C SER A 242 18.71 -28.42 -11.61
N SER A 243 19.47 -27.97 -12.62
CA SER A 243 19.59 -28.68 -13.89
C SER A 243 20.61 -29.82 -13.78
N HIS A 244 20.41 -30.89 -14.55
CA HIS A 244 21.34 -32.04 -14.65
C HIS A 244 22.73 -31.67 -15.22
N GLN A 245 22.97 -30.42 -15.64
CA GLN A 245 24.20 -29.97 -16.30
C GLN A 245 25.02 -28.95 -15.49
N GLY A 246 24.67 -28.71 -14.22
CA GLY A 246 25.52 -27.92 -13.30
C GLY A 246 25.49 -26.41 -13.45
N ILE A 247 24.81 -25.86 -14.47
CA ILE A 247 24.57 -24.41 -14.58
C ILE A 247 23.20 -24.11 -13.94
N ALA A 248 23.23 -23.55 -12.73
CA ALA A 248 22.04 -23.06 -12.04
C ALA A 248 21.83 -21.58 -12.42
N SER A 249 20.74 -21.27 -13.13
CA SER A 249 20.29 -19.88 -13.26
C SER A 249 19.65 -19.47 -11.94
N THR A 250 20.26 -18.53 -11.23
CA THR A 250 19.65 -17.88 -10.07
C THR A 250 18.71 -16.78 -10.52
N ALA A 251 17.54 -16.74 -9.91
CA ALA A 251 16.53 -15.70 -10.03
C ALA A 251 16.06 -15.29 -8.63
N ALA A 252 15.13 -14.35 -8.56
CA ALA A 252 14.58 -13.85 -7.31
C ALA A 252 13.08 -14.16 -7.18
N GLY A 253 12.58 -14.01 -5.97
CA GLY A 253 11.17 -14.10 -5.64
C GLY A 253 10.84 -13.22 -4.43
N ILE A 254 9.54 -13.03 -4.19
CA ILE A 254 9.01 -12.16 -3.16
C ILE A 254 8.07 -12.96 -2.25
N ILE A 255 8.27 -12.89 -0.93
CA ILE A 255 7.40 -13.59 0.03
C ILE A 255 6.06 -12.84 0.17
N LEU A 256 4.97 -13.48 -0.21
CA LEU A 256 3.61 -12.94 -0.13
C LEU A 256 2.93 -13.23 1.21
N SER A 257 3.29 -14.32 1.87
CA SER A 257 2.59 -14.78 3.07
C SER A 257 3.49 -15.49 4.08
N PRO A 258 3.10 -15.50 5.37
CA PRO A 258 3.87 -16.18 6.42
C PRO A 258 3.98 -17.69 6.21
N ASN A 259 3.03 -18.31 5.52
CA ASN A 259 3.02 -19.74 5.21
C ASN A 259 3.80 -20.10 3.93
N GLY A 260 4.55 -19.15 3.36
CA GLY A 260 5.49 -19.44 2.28
C GLY A 260 4.90 -19.45 0.88
N LEU A 261 3.89 -18.62 0.61
CA LEU A 261 3.53 -18.27 -0.75
C LEU A 261 4.54 -17.26 -1.29
N ILE A 262 5.11 -17.53 -2.45
CA ILE A 262 6.15 -16.73 -3.10
C ILE A 262 5.66 -16.30 -4.48
N LEU A 263 5.83 -15.03 -4.82
CA LEU A 263 5.68 -14.50 -6.17
C LEU A 263 7.03 -14.52 -6.90
N THR A 264 7.03 -14.91 -8.17
CA THR A 264 8.19 -14.79 -9.06
C THR A 264 7.70 -14.63 -10.50
N ASN A 265 8.61 -14.63 -11.48
CA ASN A 265 8.23 -14.67 -12.89
C ASN A 265 7.93 -16.09 -13.38
N HIS A 266 7.06 -16.20 -14.37
CA HIS A 266 6.74 -17.49 -14.98
C HIS A 266 7.96 -18.10 -15.69
N HIS A 267 8.73 -17.30 -16.44
CA HIS A 267 9.92 -17.80 -17.14
C HIS A 267 11.01 -18.35 -16.20
N VAL A 268 10.98 -18.00 -14.91
CA VAL A 268 11.90 -18.56 -13.90
C VAL A 268 11.56 -20.02 -13.58
N VAL A 269 10.27 -20.38 -13.65
CA VAL A 269 9.74 -21.68 -13.21
C VAL A 269 9.14 -22.53 -14.32
N GLU A 270 9.03 -22.01 -15.55
CA GLU A 270 8.35 -22.67 -16.69
C GLU A 270 8.80 -24.12 -16.95
N ARG A 271 10.07 -24.44 -16.68
CA ARG A 271 10.67 -25.76 -16.93
C ARG A 271 10.79 -26.63 -15.68
N ASN A 272 10.39 -26.12 -14.51
CA ASN A 272 10.55 -26.81 -13.25
C ASN A 272 9.36 -26.56 -12.31
N PRO A 273 8.42 -27.50 -12.20
CA PRO A 273 7.27 -27.36 -11.32
C PRO A 273 7.63 -27.43 -9.82
N SER A 274 8.89 -27.73 -9.46
CA SER A 274 9.36 -27.83 -8.08
C SER A 274 10.73 -27.13 -7.89
N PRO A 275 10.76 -25.79 -7.97
CA PRO A 275 12.00 -25.03 -7.82
C PRO A 275 12.56 -25.12 -6.39
N SER A 276 13.87 -24.91 -6.24
CA SER A 276 14.48 -24.69 -4.93
C SER A 276 14.43 -23.20 -4.60
N VAL A 277 14.10 -22.90 -3.34
CA VAL A 277 13.96 -21.53 -2.83
C VAL A 277 14.85 -21.37 -1.60
N LYS A 278 15.65 -20.31 -1.55
CA LYS A 278 16.47 -19.96 -0.39
C LYS A 278 16.07 -18.62 0.19
N LEU A 279 15.83 -18.63 1.48
CA LEU A 279 15.50 -17.43 2.25
C LEU A 279 16.76 -16.64 2.59
N ALA A 280 16.58 -15.37 2.95
CA ALA A 280 17.67 -14.49 3.37
C ALA A 280 18.45 -14.98 4.60
N ASP A 281 17.84 -15.83 5.43
CA ASP A 281 18.47 -16.49 6.58
C ASP A 281 19.28 -17.75 6.21
N GLY A 282 19.33 -18.10 4.92
CA GLY A 282 20.07 -19.24 4.39
C GLY A 282 19.29 -20.56 4.35
N ARG A 283 18.10 -20.65 4.97
CA ARG A 283 17.26 -21.85 4.90
C ARG A 283 16.82 -22.11 3.45
N GLN A 284 16.78 -23.39 3.08
CA GLN A 284 16.41 -23.84 1.73
C GLN A 284 15.17 -24.73 1.78
N PHE A 285 14.27 -24.52 0.83
CA PHE A 285 13.01 -25.23 0.72
C PHE A 285 12.78 -25.68 -0.72
N ARG A 286 12.14 -26.83 -0.90
CA ARG A 286 11.55 -27.20 -2.19
C ARG A 286 10.16 -26.59 -2.28
N GLY A 287 9.93 -25.81 -3.33
CA GLY A 287 8.64 -25.22 -3.65
C GLY A 287 7.79 -26.11 -4.56
N THR A 288 6.54 -25.72 -4.74
CA THR A 288 5.64 -26.25 -5.77
C THR A 288 4.97 -25.08 -6.47
N VAL A 289 5.04 -25.03 -7.80
CA VAL A 289 4.32 -24.00 -8.57
C VAL A 289 2.82 -24.27 -8.45
N THR A 290 2.06 -23.31 -7.91
CA THR A 290 0.61 -23.47 -7.66
C THR A 290 -0.26 -22.72 -8.65
N SER A 291 0.27 -21.66 -9.27
CA SER A 291 -0.42 -20.87 -10.29
C SER A 291 0.61 -20.14 -11.14
N PHE A 292 0.28 -19.85 -12.39
CA PHE A 292 1.10 -19.00 -13.25
C PHE A 292 0.24 -18.33 -14.32
N ASP A 293 0.79 -17.28 -14.91
CA ASP A 293 0.23 -16.56 -16.04
C ASP A 293 1.37 -16.26 -17.04
N PRO A 294 1.43 -16.98 -18.18
CA PRO A 294 2.48 -16.78 -19.16
C PRO A 294 2.43 -15.41 -19.85
N GLU A 295 1.22 -14.82 -19.97
CA GLU A 295 1.06 -13.51 -20.57
C GLU A 295 1.57 -12.43 -19.62
N LEU A 296 1.24 -12.48 -18.34
CA LEU A 296 1.78 -11.53 -17.35
C LEU A 296 3.23 -11.81 -16.96
N ASP A 297 3.74 -13.01 -17.29
CA ASP A 297 5.02 -13.54 -16.82
C ASP A 297 5.11 -13.57 -15.29
N LEU A 298 4.05 -14.05 -14.63
CA LEU A 298 3.95 -14.17 -13.16
C LEU A 298 3.68 -15.62 -12.76
N ALA A 299 4.24 -16.04 -11.62
CA ALA A 299 3.98 -17.36 -11.04
C ALA A 299 3.98 -17.33 -9.51
N LEU A 300 3.22 -18.26 -8.92
CA LEU A 300 3.16 -18.52 -7.49
C LEU A 300 3.85 -19.83 -7.16
N ILE A 301 4.75 -19.80 -6.18
CA ILE A 301 5.39 -20.98 -5.60
C ILE A 301 4.90 -21.10 -4.15
N GLN A 302 4.42 -22.29 -3.78
CA GLN A 302 4.11 -22.62 -2.39
C GLN A 302 5.26 -23.45 -1.79
N LEU A 303 5.83 -22.95 -0.70
CA LEU A 303 6.77 -23.72 0.12
C LEU A 303 6.02 -24.68 1.04
N LYS A 304 6.63 -25.83 1.34
CA LYS A 304 6.06 -26.83 2.26
C LYS A 304 6.65 -26.67 3.66
N ARG A 305 5.80 -26.82 4.68
CA ARG A 305 6.18 -26.89 6.11
C ARG A 305 6.99 -25.66 6.58
N VAL A 306 6.60 -24.48 6.14
CA VAL A 306 7.17 -23.21 6.59
C VAL A 306 6.07 -22.31 7.13
N ASN A 307 6.38 -21.56 8.19
CA ASN A 307 5.51 -20.57 8.80
C ASN A 307 6.35 -19.41 9.34
N GLY A 308 5.68 -18.32 9.74
CA GLY A 308 6.32 -17.16 10.36
C GLY A 308 7.29 -16.41 9.45
N LEU A 309 7.17 -16.55 8.12
CA LEU A 309 7.99 -15.76 7.20
C LEU A 309 7.57 -14.28 7.22
N PRO A 310 8.53 -13.35 7.03
CA PRO A 310 8.21 -11.93 6.91
C PRO A 310 7.38 -11.68 5.64
N ILE A 311 6.44 -10.74 5.72
CA ILE A 311 5.56 -10.38 4.60
C ILE A 311 6.12 -9.15 3.89
N THR A 312 6.06 -9.16 2.57
CA THR A 312 6.51 -8.04 1.74
C THR A 312 5.70 -6.76 1.97
N PRO A 313 6.36 -5.61 2.17
CA PRO A 313 5.69 -4.31 2.26
C PRO A 313 5.34 -3.81 0.85
N PHE A 314 4.28 -4.32 0.25
CA PHE A 314 3.82 -3.83 -1.05
C PHE A 314 3.32 -2.39 -0.98
N ALA A 315 3.65 -1.60 -1.99
CA ALA A 315 2.94 -0.37 -2.27
C ALA A 315 1.50 -0.69 -2.66
N ILE A 316 0.58 0.23 -2.41
CA ILE A 316 -0.83 0.03 -2.77
C ILE A 316 -1.04 0.30 -4.25
N SER A 317 -0.27 1.23 -4.83
CA SER A 317 -0.28 1.56 -6.25
C SER A 317 1.03 2.26 -6.64
N THR A 318 1.28 2.39 -7.95
CA THR A 318 2.34 3.25 -8.47
C THR A 318 1.85 4.67 -8.77
N ALA A 319 0.71 5.12 -8.22
CA ALA A 319 0.12 6.44 -8.53
C ALA A 319 1.03 7.62 -8.16
N GLN A 320 1.72 7.47 -7.04
CA GLN A 320 2.62 8.49 -6.52
C GLN A 320 4.01 8.39 -7.12
N VAL A 321 4.32 7.30 -7.84
CA VAL A 321 5.57 7.11 -8.56
C VAL A 321 5.57 8.02 -9.78
N LYS A 322 6.67 8.75 -9.98
CA LYS A 322 6.89 9.65 -11.10
C LYS A 322 8.15 9.25 -11.86
N VAL A 323 8.21 9.65 -13.14
CA VAL A 323 9.47 9.62 -13.88
C VAL A 323 10.50 10.49 -13.14
N GLY A 324 11.69 9.95 -12.93
CA GLY A 324 12.75 10.54 -12.11
C GLY A 324 12.81 10.04 -10.66
N ASP A 325 11.76 9.37 -10.16
CA ASP A 325 11.78 8.85 -8.79
C ASP A 325 12.82 7.76 -8.61
N ARG A 326 13.52 7.81 -7.46
CA ARG A 326 14.53 6.81 -7.10
C ARG A 326 13.86 5.45 -6.87
N VAL A 327 14.42 4.42 -7.50
CA VAL A 327 13.99 3.03 -7.34
C VAL A 327 15.17 2.10 -7.08
N TYR A 328 14.87 0.97 -6.46
CA TYR A 328 15.82 -0.06 -6.09
C TYR A 328 15.34 -1.42 -6.56
N ALA A 329 16.27 -2.30 -6.88
CA ALA A 329 16.01 -3.70 -7.17
C ALA A 329 16.88 -4.55 -6.25
N ILE A 330 16.31 -5.60 -5.66
CA ILE A 330 17.07 -6.61 -4.91
C ILE A 330 16.90 -7.96 -5.58
N GLY A 331 18.01 -8.66 -5.80
CA GLY A 331 18.01 -9.98 -6.43
C GLY A 331 19.35 -10.67 -6.28
N SER A 332 19.58 -11.72 -7.08
CA SER A 332 20.85 -12.47 -7.04
C SER A 332 21.58 -12.41 -8.39
N PRO A 333 22.00 -11.21 -8.83
CA PRO A 333 22.64 -11.04 -10.12
C PRO A 333 23.95 -11.84 -10.18
N ARG A 334 24.12 -12.62 -11.25
CA ARG A 334 25.33 -13.45 -11.48
C ARG A 334 25.68 -14.42 -10.34
N GLY A 335 24.70 -14.80 -9.52
CA GLY A 335 24.88 -15.72 -8.40
C GLY A 335 25.37 -15.06 -7.10
N GLU A 336 25.51 -13.74 -7.05
CA GLU A 336 25.78 -13.02 -5.80
C GLU A 336 24.48 -12.73 -5.06
N SER A 337 24.26 -13.40 -3.93
CA SER A 337 22.98 -13.38 -3.23
C SER A 337 22.56 -12.01 -2.69
N TRP A 338 21.32 -11.60 -2.99
CA TRP A 338 20.65 -10.38 -2.49
C TRP A 338 21.45 -9.09 -2.68
N LYS A 339 21.94 -8.82 -3.89
CA LYS A 339 22.52 -7.52 -4.23
C LYS A 339 21.42 -6.50 -4.51
N MET A 340 21.72 -5.25 -4.18
CA MET A 340 20.84 -4.12 -4.43
C MET A 340 21.42 -3.23 -5.53
N SER A 341 20.60 -2.95 -6.54
CA SER A 341 20.83 -1.90 -7.53
C SER A 341 19.94 -0.70 -7.22
N SER A 342 20.37 0.50 -7.59
CA SER A 342 19.55 1.73 -7.49
C SER A 342 19.62 2.53 -8.77
N SER A 343 18.49 3.10 -9.19
CA SER A 343 18.39 4.01 -10.35
C SER A 343 17.14 4.88 -10.20
N GLN A 344 16.60 5.37 -11.30
CA GLN A 344 15.36 6.14 -11.36
C GLN A 344 14.38 5.53 -12.37
N VAL A 345 13.09 5.83 -12.20
CA VAL A 345 12.07 5.52 -13.20
C VAL A 345 12.30 6.41 -14.43
N ILE A 346 12.26 5.83 -15.64
CA ILE A 346 12.34 6.60 -16.90
C ILE A 346 11.02 6.63 -17.67
N GLU A 347 10.15 5.64 -17.46
CA GLU A 347 8.82 5.58 -18.09
C GLU A 347 7.85 4.82 -17.18
N LEU A 348 6.59 5.28 -17.14
CA LEU A 348 5.49 4.64 -16.44
C LEU A 348 4.38 4.29 -17.42
N ASN A 349 3.66 3.21 -17.16
CA ASN A 349 2.57 2.73 -18.02
C ASN A 349 2.99 2.47 -19.47
N SER A 350 4.27 2.19 -19.70
CA SER A 350 4.74 1.84 -21.04
C SER A 350 4.13 0.51 -21.46
N THR A 351 3.91 0.32 -22.76
CA THR A 351 3.52 -0.98 -23.28
C THR A 351 4.77 -1.84 -23.45
N CYS A 352 4.91 -2.90 -22.66
CA CYS A 352 5.89 -3.94 -22.96
C CYS A 352 5.27 -4.98 -23.87
N ALA A 353 6.00 -5.34 -24.92
CA ALA A 353 5.60 -6.43 -25.80
C ALA A 353 5.59 -7.76 -25.03
N ASN A 354 4.42 -8.39 -24.97
CA ASN A 354 4.32 -9.81 -24.67
C ASN A 354 3.11 -10.40 -25.41
N GLY A 355 3.33 -10.90 -26.62
CA GLY A 355 2.28 -11.55 -27.39
C GLY A 355 1.07 -10.65 -27.71
N THR A 356 -0.12 -11.20 -27.56
CA THR A 356 -1.39 -10.71 -28.12
C THR A 356 -2.02 -9.51 -27.40
N SER A 357 -1.50 -9.05 -26.25
CA SER A 357 -2.04 -7.89 -25.53
C SER A 357 -0.96 -6.99 -24.91
N PRO A 358 -1.16 -5.66 -24.94
CA PRO A 358 -0.20 -4.71 -24.36
C PRO A 358 -0.21 -4.76 -22.84
N LEU A 359 0.93 -5.07 -22.23
CA LEU A 359 1.11 -5.02 -20.77
C LEU A 359 1.67 -3.67 -20.35
N ARG A 360 1.05 -3.07 -19.32
CA ARG A 360 1.60 -1.85 -18.70
C ARG A 360 2.82 -2.20 -17.85
N CYS A 361 3.88 -1.41 -17.99
CA CYS A 361 5.16 -1.61 -17.32
C CYS A 361 5.72 -0.32 -16.72
N ILE A 362 6.69 -0.52 -15.83
CA ILE A 362 7.62 0.49 -15.36
C ILE A 362 8.96 0.25 -16.04
N ARG A 363 9.53 1.28 -16.66
CA ARG A 363 10.85 1.21 -17.29
C ARG A 363 11.91 1.91 -16.47
N THR A 364 13.10 1.35 -16.51
CA THR A 364 14.29 1.81 -15.82
C THR A 364 15.49 1.77 -16.79
N PRO A 365 16.55 2.58 -16.56
CA PRO A 365 17.69 2.66 -17.46
C PRO A 365 18.39 1.33 -17.70
N ASP A 366 19.16 1.27 -18.79
CA ASP A 366 20.05 0.14 -19.08
C ASP A 366 21.03 -0.12 -17.93
N GLY A 367 21.35 -1.39 -17.71
CA GLY A 367 22.23 -1.87 -16.65
C GLY A 367 21.62 -1.92 -15.25
N PHE A 368 20.44 -1.34 -15.02
CA PHE A 368 19.75 -1.39 -13.71
C PHE A 368 19.32 -2.82 -13.34
N LEU A 369 18.70 -3.52 -14.28
CA LEU A 369 18.36 -4.93 -14.14
C LEU A 369 19.39 -5.82 -14.83
N GLN A 370 19.72 -6.95 -14.19
CA GLN A 370 20.63 -7.96 -14.71
C GLN A 370 20.03 -9.36 -14.49
N PRO A 371 20.50 -10.39 -15.22
CA PRO A 371 20.11 -11.77 -14.95
C PRO A 371 20.32 -12.12 -13.48
N GLY A 372 19.24 -12.53 -12.80
CA GLY A 372 19.19 -12.75 -11.36
C GLY A 372 18.27 -11.81 -10.59
N ASN A 373 17.86 -10.68 -11.19
CA ASN A 373 16.84 -9.79 -10.59
C ASN A 373 15.40 -10.22 -10.93
N SER A 374 15.19 -10.98 -12.01
CA SER A 374 13.89 -11.46 -12.45
C SER A 374 13.15 -12.17 -11.32
N GLY A 375 11.90 -11.76 -11.08
CA GLY A 375 11.02 -12.23 -10.02
C GLY A 375 11.19 -11.51 -8.68
N GLY A 376 12.24 -10.68 -8.54
CA GLY A 376 12.51 -9.89 -7.34
C GLY A 376 11.78 -8.55 -7.32
N PRO A 377 11.81 -7.83 -6.17
CA PRO A 377 11.06 -6.59 -5.99
C PRO A 377 11.68 -5.40 -6.72
N LEU A 378 10.83 -4.58 -7.34
CA LEU A 378 11.10 -3.18 -7.64
C LEU A 378 10.58 -2.33 -6.48
N ILE A 379 11.41 -1.45 -5.93
CA ILE A 379 11.18 -0.80 -4.64
C ILE A 379 11.32 0.71 -4.80
N ASP A 380 10.44 1.50 -4.20
CA ASP A 380 10.55 2.97 -4.17
C ASP A 380 11.43 3.50 -3.02
N GLY A 381 11.62 4.82 -2.96
CA GLY A 381 12.38 5.49 -1.90
C GLY A 381 11.78 5.40 -0.49
N SER A 382 10.55 4.92 -0.34
CA SER A 382 9.90 4.64 0.96
C SER A 382 10.11 3.19 1.43
N GLY A 383 10.80 2.39 0.62
CA GLY A 383 11.02 0.97 0.87
C GLY A 383 9.74 0.16 0.70
N GLN A 384 8.85 0.56 -0.20
CA GLN A 384 7.67 -0.22 -0.58
C GLN A 384 7.88 -0.87 -1.94
N VAL A 385 7.38 -2.10 -2.11
CA VAL A 385 7.47 -2.82 -3.38
C VAL A 385 6.40 -2.32 -4.34
N ILE A 386 6.82 -1.63 -5.39
CA ILE A 386 5.97 -1.03 -6.44
C ILE A 386 5.84 -1.91 -7.70
N GLY A 387 6.56 -3.04 -7.75
CA GLY A 387 6.47 -3.98 -8.85
C GLY A 387 7.37 -5.21 -8.71
N VAL A 388 7.35 -6.06 -9.74
CA VAL A 388 8.22 -7.23 -9.89
C VAL A 388 9.14 -7.01 -11.09
N ASN A 389 10.45 -7.09 -10.85
CA ASN A 389 11.46 -7.02 -11.91
C ASN A 389 11.27 -8.21 -12.83
N ARG A 390 11.15 -7.97 -14.15
CA ARG A 390 10.84 -9.01 -15.12
C ARG A 390 12.03 -9.37 -15.98
N ALA A 391 12.48 -8.41 -16.79
CA ALA A 391 13.46 -8.65 -17.83
C ALA A 391 14.19 -7.36 -18.22
N VAL A 392 15.16 -7.51 -19.13
CA VAL A 392 15.78 -6.43 -19.87
C VAL A 392 15.21 -6.42 -21.28
N GLN A 393 14.75 -5.25 -21.75
CA GLN A 393 14.27 -5.05 -23.12
C GLN A 393 15.45 -5.20 -24.09
N GLN A 394 15.45 -6.24 -24.93
CA GLN A 394 16.60 -6.57 -25.79
C GLN A 394 16.99 -5.46 -26.76
N SER A 395 16.04 -4.66 -27.23
CA SER A 395 16.29 -3.59 -28.21
C SER A 395 16.95 -2.35 -27.62
N THR A 396 16.77 -2.08 -26.32
CA THR A 396 17.24 -0.83 -25.69
C THR A 396 18.09 -1.02 -24.44
N GLY A 397 18.19 -2.25 -23.92
CA GLY A 397 18.89 -2.55 -22.66
C GLY A 397 18.11 -2.16 -21.41
N GLU A 398 16.96 -1.50 -21.54
CA GLU A 398 16.20 -0.99 -20.40
C GLU A 398 15.60 -2.09 -19.52
N GLY A 399 15.60 -1.86 -18.21
CA GLY A 399 14.95 -2.74 -17.25
C GLY A 399 13.42 -2.57 -17.30
N VAL A 400 12.71 -3.69 -17.35
CA VAL A 400 11.25 -3.77 -17.37
C VAL A 400 10.74 -4.42 -16.09
N SER A 401 9.79 -3.77 -15.45
CA SER A 401 9.10 -4.28 -14.26
C SER A 401 7.58 -4.28 -14.42
N ILE A 402 6.95 -5.32 -13.88
CA ILE A 402 5.50 -5.47 -13.82
C ILE A 402 4.99 -4.63 -12.65
N PRO A 403 4.08 -3.66 -12.86
CA PRO A 403 3.60 -2.76 -11.81
C PRO A 403 2.72 -3.50 -10.79
N ILE A 404 2.64 -2.96 -9.58
CA ILE A 404 1.93 -3.57 -8.46
C ILE A 404 0.44 -3.77 -8.73
N GLU A 405 -0.20 -2.93 -9.53
CA GLU A 405 -1.59 -3.08 -9.94
C GLU A 405 -1.82 -4.39 -10.71
N THR A 406 -0.96 -4.70 -11.67
CA THR A 406 -1.03 -5.95 -12.44
C THR A 406 -0.84 -7.17 -11.55
N ILE A 407 0.05 -7.07 -10.56
CA ILE A 407 0.29 -8.13 -9.57
C ILE A 407 -0.95 -8.33 -8.69
N GLN A 408 -1.57 -7.23 -8.22
CA GLN A 408 -2.79 -7.29 -7.42
C GLN A 408 -3.94 -7.94 -8.19
N ASP A 409 -4.13 -7.60 -9.47
CA ASP A 409 -5.12 -8.22 -10.33
C ASP A 409 -4.87 -9.72 -10.50
N PHE A 410 -3.62 -10.12 -10.76
CA PHE A 410 -3.22 -11.52 -10.82
C PHE A 410 -3.51 -12.26 -9.51
N LEU A 411 -3.13 -11.70 -8.36
CA LEU A 411 -3.39 -12.32 -7.06
C LEU A 411 -4.88 -12.43 -6.76
N ALA A 412 -5.68 -11.40 -7.06
CA ALA A 412 -7.12 -11.43 -6.86
C ALA A 412 -7.80 -12.55 -7.66
N GLN A 413 -7.39 -12.73 -8.93
CA GLN A 413 -7.93 -13.79 -9.79
C GLN A 413 -7.53 -15.19 -9.31
N ARG A 414 -6.29 -15.37 -8.84
CA ARG A 414 -5.73 -16.70 -8.52
C ARG A 414 -5.96 -17.13 -7.07
N MET A 415 -6.10 -16.19 -6.13
CA MET A 415 -6.39 -16.50 -4.71
C MET A 415 -7.88 -16.62 -4.41
N GLY A 416 -8.76 -16.13 -5.30
CA GLY A 416 -10.22 -16.29 -5.21
C GLY A 416 -10.76 -17.60 -5.82
N GLN A 417 -9.91 -18.44 -6.43
CA GLN A 417 -10.33 -19.68 -7.09
C GLN A 417 -9.56 -20.89 -6.55
N PRO A 418 -10.23 -21.88 -5.94
CA PRO A 418 -9.60 -23.15 -5.66
C PRO A 418 -9.40 -23.91 -7.00
N HIS A 419 -8.13 -24.13 -7.37
CA HIS A 419 -7.69 -25.14 -8.34
C HIS A 419 -8.06 -24.95 -9.83
N LEU A 420 -7.51 -23.93 -10.49
CA LEU A 420 -7.25 -24.02 -11.93
C LEU A 420 -5.75 -24.16 -12.18
N ILE A 421 -5.26 -25.39 -12.10
CA ILE A 421 -4.00 -25.77 -12.73
C ILE A 421 -4.34 -26.04 -14.19
N ASP A 422 -4.07 -25.09 -15.08
CA ASP A 422 -3.97 -25.45 -16.49
C ASP A 422 -2.72 -26.31 -16.66
N PRO A 423 -2.82 -27.55 -17.17
CA PRO A 423 -1.65 -28.38 -17.38
C PRO A 423 -0.70 -27.69 -18.35
N LEU A 424 0.58 -27.58 -17.97
CA LEU A 424 1.64 -27.06 -18.82
C LEU A 424 1.54 -27.68 -20.22
N PRO A 425 1.51 -26.87 -21.31
CA PRO A 425 1.41 -27.42 -22.65
C PRO A 425 2.63 -28.32 -22.93
N ARG A 426 2.37 -29.61 -23.15
CA ARG A 426 3.37 -30.53 -23.70
C ARG A 426 3.69 -30.06 -25.12
N ARG A 427 4.92 -29.62 -25.34
CA ARG A 427 5.50 -29.19 -26.63
C ARG A 427 4.90 -29.94 -27.82
N SER A 428 4.25 -29.23 -28.73
CA SER A 428 4.25 -29.60 -30.15
C SER A 428 5.47 -28.96 -30.81
N ARG A 429 6.16 -29.82 -31.56
CA ARG A 429 7.44 -29.66 -32.26
C ARG A 429 7.54 -28.47 -33.24
N ARG A 430 8.81 -28.04 -33.42
CA ARG A 430 9.42 -27.27 -34.53
C ARG A 430 8.94 -25.80 -34.57
N TRP A 431 9.82 -24.82 -34.75
CA TRP A 431 10.48 -24.47 -36.01
C TRP A 431 11.91 -23.94 -35.85
N PHE A 432 12.65 -24.04 -36.96
CA PHE A 432 13.87 -23.30 -37.28
C PHE A 432 13.64 -21.80 -37.29
#